data_AF-A0A1G8T5S3-F1
#
_entry.id   AF-A0A1G8T5S3-F1
#
_cell.length_a   1.000
_cell.length_b   1.000
_cell.length_c   1.000
_cell.angle_alpha   90.00
_cell.angle_beta   90.00
_cell.angle_gamma   90.00
#
_symmetry.space_group_name_H-M   'P 1'
#
loop_
_entity.id
_entity.type
_entity.pdbx_description
1 polymer ?
#
loop_
_entity_poly.entity_id
_entity_poly.type
_entity_poly.pdbx_seq_one_letter_code
_entity_poly.pdbx_strand_id
1 'polypeptide(L)'
;MRQRAGRGRTAAKPFPCSTNYLVDIENAIIVDVKATTAIRQAKVLAAECMIERSLELFDLYPSWLLDDSGYGSAEMLGWLVYARGIEPHVTVFDKSVHTDGIFSRENL
;
A
#
# COMPACT_ATOMS: atom_id res chain seq x y z
N MET A 1 7.49 -24.52 -52.01
CA MET A 1 7.04 -23.60 -50.93
C MET A 1 6.41 -24.43 -49.82
N ARG A 2 7.04 -24.55 -48.64
CA ARG A 2 6.40 -25.08 -47.41
C ARG A 2 6.90 -24.22 -46.25
N GLN A 3 6.07 -23.27 -45.81
CA GLN A 3 6.32 -22.53 -44.58
C GLN A 3 6.06 -23.47 -43.40
N ARG A 4 7.07 -23.67 -42.54
CA ARG A 4 6.88 -24.32 -41.25
C ARG A 4 6.22 -23.32 -40.31
N ALA A 5 5.03 -23.66 -39.82
CA ALA A 5 4.33 -22.91 -38.80
C ALA A 5 5.20 -22.81 -37.54
N GLY A 6 5.63 -21.60 -37.20
CA GLY A 6 6.29 -21.30 -35.94
C GLY A 6 5.29 -21.49 -34.79
N ARG A 7 5.62 -22.38 -33.85
CA ARG A 7 4.86 -22.64 -32.63
C ARG A 7 4.72 -21.32 -31.86
N GLY A 8 3.48 -20.81 -31.79
CA GLY A 8 3.17 -19.56 -31.09
C GLY A 8 3.66 -19.64 -29.66
N ARG A 9 4.57 -18.74 -29.28
CA ARG A 9 4.90 -18.51 -27.88
C ARG A 9 3.66 -17.92 -27.24
N THR A 10 2.99 -18.67 -26.36
CA THR A 10 2.00 -18.10 -25.44
C THR A 10 2.71 -16.98 -24.71
N ALA A 11 2.30 -15.73 -24.93
CA ALA A 11 2.85 -14.59 -24.21
C ALA A 11 2.65 -14.85 -22.71
N ALA A 12 3.75 -14.96 -21.96
CA ALA A 12 3.68 -15.11 -20.52
C ALA A 12 2.94 -13.88 -19.95
N LYS A 13 1.86 -14.09 -19.20
CA LYS A 13 1.18 -13.00 -18.53
C LYS A 13 2.13 -12.39 -17.49
N PRO A 14 2.31 -11.06 -17.47
CA PRO A 14 3.14 -10.43 -16.44
C PRO A 14 2.52 -10.65 -15.06
N PHE A 15 3.36 -10.99 -14.08
CA PHE A 15 2.98 -11.01 -12.66
C PHE A 15 3.27 -9.62 -12.08
N PRO A 16 2.25 -8.80 -11.77
CA PRO A 16 2.49 -7.43 -11.36
C PRO A 16 3.06 -7.38 -9.94
N CYS A 17 4.18 -6.68 -9.78
CA CYS A 17 4.86 -6.47 -8.50
C CYS A 17 4.87 -4.98 -8.13
N SER A 18 5.13 -4.70 -6.86
CA SER A 18 5.34 -3.35 -6.32
C SER A 18 6.59 -3.37 -5.45
N THR A 19 7.41 -2.33 -5.58
CA THR A 19 8.50 -2.06 -4.66
C THR A 19 8.04 -0.94 -3.74
N ASN A 20 7.87 -1.26 -2.45
CA ASN A 20 7.46 -0.29 -1.45
C ASN A 20 8.71 0.24 -0.75
N TYR A 21 8.79 1.55 -0.57
CA TYR A 21 9.90 2.24 0.07
C TYR A 21 9.39 2.95 1.31
N LEU A 22 10.08 2.76 2.44
CA LEU A 22 9.91 3.62 3.60
C LEU A 22 11.00 4.70 3.52
N VAL A 23 10.57 5.96 3.42
CA VAL A 23 11.46 7.09 3.17
C VAL A 23 11.37 8.07 4.34
N ASP A 24 12.52 8.39 4.92
CA ASP A 24 12.68 9.58 5.74
C ASP A 24 12.73 10.80 4.80
N ILE A 25 11.66 11.57 4.83
CA ILE A 25 11.48 12.71 3.94
C ILE A 25 12.27 13.95 4.37
N GLU A 26 12.66 14.05 5.64
CA GLU A 26 13.42 15.20 6.14
C GLU A 26 14.87 15.09 5.68
N ASN A 27 15.39 13.87 5.64
CA ASN A 27 16.77 13.59 5.24
C ASN A 27 16.91 13.02 3.82
N ALA A 28 15.79 12.76 3.14
CA ALA A 28 15.73 12.13 1.81
C ALA A 28 16.43 10.75 1.75
N ILE A 29 16.25 9.93 2.78
CA ILE A 29 16.88 8.60 2.91
C ILE A 29 15.82 7.51 2.79
N ILE A 30 16.09 6.50 1.96
CA ILE A 30 15.32 5.24 1.98
C ILE A 30 15.79 4.44 3.19
N VAL A 31 14.92 4.30 4.18
CA VAL A 31 15.18 3.59 5.44
C VAL A 31 14.96 2.09 5.25
N ASP A 32 13.94 1.72 4.49
CA ASP A 32 13.60 0.32 4.24
C ASP A 32 12.94 0.11 2.86
N VAL A 33 13.00 -1.12 2.35
CA VAL A 33 12.39 -1.54 1.10
C VAL A 33 11.75 -2.93 1.24
N LYS A 34 10.57 -3.11 0.64
CA LYS A 34 9.90 -4.41 0.59
C LYS A 34 9.17 -4.62 -0.74
N ALA A 35 9.56 -5.66 -1.47
CA ALA A 35 8.88 -6.08 -2.69
C ALA A 35 7.63 -6.90 -2.36
N THR A 36 6.52 -6.60 -3.05
CA THR A 36 5.24 -7.31 -2.91
C THR A 36 4.57 -7.55 -4.25
N THR A 37 3.53 -8.39 -4.26
CA THR A 37 2.56 -8.40 -5.37
C THR A 37 1.84 -7.05 -5.42
N ALA A 38 1.46 -6.60 -6.63
CA ALA A 38 0.80 -5.31 -6.83
C ALA A 38 -0.69 -5.34 -6.41
N ILE A 39 -0.96 -5.73 -5.17
CA ILE A 39 -2.28 -5.72 -4.55
C ILE A 39 -2.25 -4.87 -3.28
N ARG A 40 -3.33 -4.15 -3.01
CA ARG A 40 -3.39 -3.17 -1.92
C ARG A 40 -3.08 -3.78 -0.56
N GLN A 41 -3.64 -4.95 -0.27
CA GLN A 41 -3.43 -5.65 0.99
C GLN A 41 -1.95 -5.97 1.23
N ALA A 42 -1.23 -6.38 0.18
CA ALA A 42 0.19 -6.69 0.31
C ALA A 42 1.04 -5.43 0.53
N LYS A 43 0.65 -4.29 -0.06
CA LYS A 43 1.30 -3.00 0.18
C LYS A 43 1.10 -2.50 1.62
N VAL A 44 -0.12 -2.60 2.14
CA VAL A 44 -0.44 -2.25 3.54
C VAL A 44 0.42 -3.06 4.51
N LEU A 45 0.44 -4.39 4.36
CA LEU A 45 1.29 -5.29 5.15
C LEU A 45 2.80 -5.05 4.94
N ALA A 46 3.18 -4.44 3.82
CA ALA A 46 4.56 -4.04 3.61
C ALA A 46 4.94 -2.86 4.50
N ALA A 47 4.10 -1.82 4.55
CA ALA A 47 4.35 -0.65 5.38
C ALA A 47 4.41 -1.00 6.86
N GLU A 48 3.43 -1.76 7.38
CA GLU A 48 3.41 -2.18 8.79
C GLU A 48 4.72 -2.89 9.18
N CYS A 49 5.13 -3.85 8.36
CA CYS A 49 6.36 -4.61 8.58
C CYS A 49 7.63 -3.76 8.46
N MET A 50 7.68 -2.80 7.51
CA MET A 50 8.84 -1.92 7.37
C MET A 50 8.96 -0.94 8.55
N ILE A 51 7.84 -0.45 9.08
CA ILE A 51 7.83 0.41 10.27
C ILE A 51 8.34 -0.36 11.49
N GLU A 52 7.80 -1.55 11.74
CA GLU A 52 8.23 -2.42 12.85
C GLU A 52 9.72 -2.76 12.74
N ARG A 53 10.16 -3.18 11.55
CA ARG A 53 11.56 -3.54 11.31
C ARG A 53 12.50 -2.35 11.46
N SER A 54 12.09 -1.15 11.04
CA SER A 54 12.90 0.06 11.19
C SER A 54 13.08 0.46 12.65
N LEU A 55 12.03 0.30 13.45
CA LEU A 55 12.11 0.48 14.90
C LEU A 55 13.06 -0.55 15.53
N GLU A 56 12.90 -1.83 15.19
CA GLU A 56 13.70 -2.91 15.77
C GLU A 56 15.20 -2.83 15.40
N LEU A 57 15.52 -2.46 14.17
CA LEU A 57 16.90 -2.48 13.66
C LEU A 57 17.64 -1.16 13.86
N PHE A 58 16.92 -0.03 13.82
CA PHE A 58 17.54 1.29 13.76
C PHE A 58 17.02 2.27 14.82
N ASP A 59 16.07 1.86 15.67
CA ASP A 59 15.37 2.75 16.61
C ASP A 59 14.69 3.94 15.90
N LEU A 60 14.28 3.72 14.64
CA LEU A 60 13.61 4.73 13.83
C LEU A 60 12.10 4.51 13.86
N TYR A 61 11.38 5.53 14.32
CA TYR A 61 9.93 5.51 14.42
C TYR A 61 9.32 6.80 13.89
N PRO A 62 8.40 6.75 12.91
CA PRO A 62 7.77 7.96 12.40
C PRO A 62 6.78 8.52 13.40
N SER A 63 6.77 9.85 13.58
CA SER A 63 5.69 10.54 14.30
C SER A 63 4.45 10.73 13.42
N TRP A 64 4.64 10.77 12.09
CA TRP A 64 3.59 10.90 11.09
C TRP A 64 3.97 10.14 9.81
N LEU A 65 2.98 9.69 9.03
CA LEU A 65 3.19 8.88 7.83
C LEU A 65 2.44 9.45 6.62
N LEU A 66 3.17 9.70 5.53
CA LEU A 66 2.63 10.04 4.21
C LEU A 66 2.46 8.79 3.36
N ASP A 67 1.30 8.64 2.73
CA ASP A 67 1.08 7.56 1.76
C ASP A 67 -0.09 7.86 0.81
N ASP A 68 -0.29 6.99 -0.19
CA ASP A 68 -1.37 7.07 -1.18
C ASP A 68 -2.73 6.60 -0.63
N SER A 69 -3.81 6.83 -1.40
CA SER A 69 -5.18 6.44 -1.02
C SER A 69 -5.39 4.95 -0.80
N GLY A 70 -4.44 4.11 -1.22
CA GLY A 70 -4.39 2.69 -0.94
C GLY A 70 -4.29 2.38 0.56
N TYR A 71 -3.74 3.31 1.34
CA TYR A 71 -3.58 3.21 2.79
C TYR A 71 -4.71 3.89 3.57
N GLY A 72 -5.64 4.55 2.90
CA GLY A 72 -6.76 5.26 3.51
C GLY A 72 -7.91 4.37 4.00
N SER A 73 -7.67 3.07 4.26
CA SER A 73 -8.70 2.19 4.83
C SER A 73 -8.89 2.45 6.32
N ALA A 74 -10.10 2.27 6.84
CA ALA A 74 -10.39 2.46 8.26
C ALA A 74 -9.51 1.58 9.17
N GLU A 75 -9.20 0.36 8.73
CA GLU A 75 -8.31 -0.56 9.44
C GLU A 75 -6.87 -0.02 9.54
N MET A 76 -6.29 0.44 8.42
CA MET A 76 -4.93 1.01 8.41
C MET A 76 -4.86 2.30 9.24
N LEU A 77 -5.86 3.18 9.11
CA LEU A 77 -5.94 4.41 9.90
C LEU A 77 -6.08 4.10 11.40
N GLY A 78 -6.89 3.10 11.75
CA GLY A 78 -7.03 2.66 13.13
C GLY A 78 -5.74 2.09 13.70
N TRP A 79 -5.01 1.30 12.90
CA TRP A 79 -3.70 0.77 13.28
C TRP A 79 -2.67 1.88 13.49
N LEU A 80 -2.56 2.84 12.54
CA LEU A 80 -1.65 3.98 12.65
C LEU A 80 -1.94 4.83 13.89
N VAL A 81 -3.19 5.28 14.05
CA VAL A 81 -3.54 6.24 15.11
C VAL A 81 -3.61 5.56 16.48
N TYR A 82 -4.37 4.47 16.61
CA TYR A 82 -4.70 3.93 17.92
C TYR A 82 -3.69 2.88 18.42
N ALA A 83 -3.17 2.04 17.51
CA ALA A 83 -2.21 1.01 17.92
C ALA A 83 -0.76 1.53 17.92
N ARG A 84 -0.45 2.45 17.01
CA ARG A 84 0.93 2.93 16.78
C ARG A 84 1.17 4.38 17.19
N GLY A 85 0.13 5.20 17.37
CA GLY A 85 0.30 6.62 17.69
C GLY A 85 0.99 7.43 16.59
N ILE A 86 0.88 6.99 15.33
CA ILE A 86 1.44 7.63 14.15
C ILE A 86 0.34 8.49 13.51
N GLU A 87 0.59 9.77 13.28
CA GLU A 87 -0.36 10.65 12.61
C GLU A 87 -0.47 10.33 11.11
N PRO A 88 -1.67 10.00 10.58
CA PRO A 88 -1.82 9.61 9.19
C PRO A 88 -2.01 10.83 8.28
N HIS A 89 -1.05 11.07 7.40
CA HIS A 89 -1.15 12.04 6.30
C HIS A 89 -1.47 11.29 5.00
N VAL A 90 -2.61 10.62 5.00
CA VAL A 90 -3.05 9.74 3.91
C VAL A 90 -4.41 10.20 3.42
N THR A 91 -4.61 10.23 2.10
CA THR A 91 -5.94 10.50 1.54
C THR A 91 -6.91 9.36 1.86
N VAL A 92 -8.05 9.68 2.48
CA VAL A 92 -9.05 8.68 2.87
C VAL A 92 -9.86 8.22 1.66
N PHE A 93 -10.03 6.91 1.52
CA PHE A 93 -10.95 6.36 0.53
C PHE A 93 -12.38 6.39 1.11
N ASP A 94 -13.08 7.50 0.87
CA ASP A 94 -14.45 7.67 1.36
C ASP A 94 -15.46 6.84 0.55
N LYS A 95 -16.21 5.97 1.24
CA LYS A 95 -17.32 5.18 0.70
C LYS A 95 -18.65 5.54 1.34
N SER A 96 -18.76 6.73 1.93
CA SER A 96 -19.98 7.22 2.57
C SER A 96 -21.17 7.32 1.61
N VAL A 97 -20.92 7.51 0.31
CA VAL A 97 -21.90 7.44 -0.77
C VAL A 97 -21.90 6.03 -1.36
N HIS A 98 -22.99 5.30 -1.12
CA HIS A 98 -23.21 3.95 -1.61
C HIS A 98 -23.94 3.99 -2.96
N THR A 99 -23.34 3.42 -4.02
CA THR A 99 -23.96 3.34 -5.35
C THR A 99 -24.86 2.12 -5.53
N ASP A 100 -24.90 1.23 -4.54
CA ASP A 100 -25.62 -0.05 -4.50
C ASP A 100 -26.99 0.05 -3.81
N GLY A 101 -27.46 1.26 -3.51
CA GLY A 101 -28.81 1.51 -2.98
C GLY A 101 -28.97 1.25 -1.48
N ILE A 102 -27.87 0.97 -0.77
CA ILE A 102 -27.86 0.88 0.69
C ILE A 102 -27.65 2.29 1.28
N PHE A 103 -28.27 2.56 2.42
CA PHE A 103 -28.31 3.87 3.09
C PHE A 103 -26.97 4.62 3.02
N SER A 104 -26.99 5.79 2.38
CA SER A 104 -25.88 6.73 2.37
C SER A 104 -26.03 7.73 3.52
N ARG A 105 -24.92 8.32 3.97
CA ARG A 105 -24.90 9.26 5.11
C ARG A 105 -25.77 10.50 4.88
N GLU A 106 -26.01 10.85 3.63
CA GLU A 106 -26.88 11.96 3.19
C GLU A 106 -28.39 11.65 3.33
N ASN A 107 -28.75 10.38 3.56
CA ASN A 107 -30.13 9.93 3.76
C ASN A 107 -30.49 9.76 5.25
N LEU A 108 -29.65 10.27 6.15
CA LEU A 108 -29.89 10.40 7.60
C LEU A 108 -30.17 11.86 7.93
#